data_AF-A0A3D1V242-F1
#
_entry.id   AF-A0A3D1V242-F1
#
_cell.length_a   1.000
_cell.length_b   1.000
_cell.length_c   1.000
_cell.angle_alpha   90.00
_cell.angle_beta   90.00
_cell.angle_gamma   90.00
#
_symmetry.space_group_name_H-M   'P 1'
#
loop_
_entity.id
_entity.type
_entity.pdbx_description
1 polymer ?
#
loop_
_entity_poly.entity_id
_entity_poly.type
_entity_poly.pdbx_seq_one_letter_code
_entity_poly.pdbx_strand_id
1 'polypeptide(L)'
;LLTEPVQPTDEGKTMSGSTDVAEASWNAPTVQVTTTCWALGAAGHSWGVTATGAMSIGHKGMMHAAKAMAITAAQLVDDPELLQKAKDEFTTSTDGYTYEAPIPEGTEPPKPHIRS
;
A
#
# COMPACT_ATOMS: atom_id res chain seq x y z
N LEU A 1 -13.49 -25.59 -9.21
CA LEU A 1 -12.19 -25.13 -8.65
C LEU A 1 -11.38 -24.60 -9.80
N LEU A 2 -10.81 -23.40 -9.69
CA LEU A 2 -9.88 -22.88 -10.70
C LEU A 2 -8.61 -23.73 -10.65
N THR A 3 -8.28 -24.40 -11.75
CA THR A 3 -7.08 -25.26 -11.84
C THR A 3 -5.87 -24.49 -12.37
N GLU A 4 -6.10 -23.33 -12.98
CA GLU A 4 -5.08 -22.47 -13.57
C GLU A 4 -5.05 -21.08 -12.91
N PRO A 5 -3.89 -20.41 -12.86
CA PRO A 5 -3.80 -19.03 -12.42
C PRO A 5 -4.68 -18.11 -13.26
N VAL A 6 -5.46 -17.25 -12.60
CA VAL A 6 -6.23 -16.20 -13.28
C VAL A 6 -5.26 -15.11 -13.72
N GLN A 7 -5.37 -14.69 -14.98
CA GLN A 7 -4.56 -13.61 -15.52
C GLN A 7 -4.91 -12.27 -14.85
N PRO A 8 -3.91 -11.43 -14.52
CA PRO A 8 -4.17 -10.11 -13.96
C PRO A 8 -4.92 -9.23 -14.96
N THR A 9 -6.01 -8.61 -14.53
CA THR A 9 -6.87 -7.76 -15.39
C THR A 9 -6.58 -6.27 -15.25
N ASP A 10 -5.69 -5.92 -14.32
CA ASP A 10 -5.34 -4.58 -13.87
C ASP A 10 -3.87 -4.22 -14.15
N GLU A 11 -3.19 -4.99 -14.99
CA GLU A 11 -1.84 -4.65 -15.44
C GLU A 11 -1.81 -3.25 -16.06
N GLY A 12 -0.89 -2.41 -15.58
CA GLY A 12 -0.76 -1.01 -16.01
C GLY A 12 -1.88 -0.07 -15.53
N LYS A 13 -2.80 -0.53 -14.69
CA LYS A 13 -3.88 0.31 -14.13
C LYS A 13 -3.58 0.68 -12.69
N THR A 14 -3.82 1.95 -12.35
CA THR A 14 -3.73 2.43 -10.98
C THR A 14 -5.07 2.23 -10.26
N MET A 15 -5.03 1.58 -9.09
CA MET A 15 -6.21 1.49 -8.22
C MET A 15 -6.48 2.84 -7.56
N SER A 16 -7.73 3.30 -7.58
CA SER A 16 -8.15 4.41 -6.72
C SER A 16 -8.27 3.93 -5.27
N GLY A 17 -7.65 4.67 -4.34
CA GLY A 17 -7.68 4.35 -2.91
C GLY A 17 -7.66 5.61 -2.05
N SER A 18 -7.86 5.45 -0.75
CA SER A 18 -7.72 6.50 0.25
C SER A 18 -6.91 5.93 1.42
N THR A 19 -5.68 6.42 1.55
CA THR A 19 -4.71 5.97 2.55
C THR A 19 -3.79 7.15 2.89
N ASP A 20 -3.36 7.21 4.15
CA ASP A 20 -2.30 8.08 4.65
C ASP A 20 -0.96 7.90 3.91
N VAL A 21 -0.72 6.73 3.28
CA VAL A 21 0.45 6.51 2.41
C VAL A 21 0.53 7.52 1.28
N ALA A 22 -0.60 8.07 0.82
CA ALA A 22 -0.58 9.13 -0.19
C ALA A 22 0.20 10.37 0.28
N GLU A 23 0.04 10.78 1.55
CA GLU A 23 0.79 11.91 2.12
C GLU A 23 2.26 11.55 2.34
N ALA A 24 2.54 10.35 2.85
CA ALA A 24 3.92 9.87 3.02
C ALA A 24 4.68 9.82 1.69
N SER A 25 3.99 9.42 0.61
CA SER A 25 4.58 9.27 -0.73
C SER A 25 5.01 10.58 -1.39
N TRP A 26 4.58 11.74 -0.87
CA TRP A 26 5.08 13.04 -1.31
C TRP A 26 6.38 13.48 -0.64
N ASN A 27 6.79 12.79 0.43
CA ASN A 27 7.95 13.17 1.24
C ASN A 27 9.16 12.25 1.05
N ALA A 28 8.95 11.03 0.53
CA ALA A 28 10.02 10.07 0.31
C ALA A 28 9.67 9.05 -0.80
N PRO A 29 10.67 8.44 -1.47
CA PRO A 29 10.44 7.30 -2.36
C PRO A 29 9.59 6.23 -1.67
N THR A 30 8.47 5.87 -2.28
CA THR A 30 7.46 5.00 -1.66
C THR A 30 6.99 3.95 -2.65
N VAL A 31 6.89 2.70 -2.18
CA VAL A 31 6.31 1.58 -2.93
C VAL A 31 5.37 0.80 -2.02
N GLN A 32 4.31 0.25 -2.61
CA GLN A 32 3.35 -0.61 -1.91
C GLN A 32 3.27 -1.96 -2.60
N VAL A 33 2.97 -3.00 -1.84
CA VAL A 33 2.77 -4.36 -2.37
C VAL A 33 1.42 -4.89 -1.91
N THR A 34 0.63 -5.36 -2.88
CA THR A 34 -0.64 -6.04 -2.62
C THR A 34 -0.44 -7.53 -2.85
N THR A 35 -0.91 -8.35 -1.91
CA THR A 35 -0.83 -9.81 -2.00
C THR A 35 -2.19 -10.43 -1.70
N THR A 36 -2.35 -11.73 -2.02
CA THR A 36 -3.62 -12.43 -1.85
C THR A 36 -3.91 -12.73 -0.38
N CYS A 37 -4.59 -11.81 0.29
CA CYS A 37 -5.09 -11.98 1.66
C CYS A 37 -6.60 -12.26 1.72
N TRP A 38 -7.33 -12.06 0.63
CA TRP A 38 -8.80 -12.19 0.57
C TRP A 38 -9.20 -13.29 -0.41
N ALA A 39 -10.41 -13.82 -0.24
CA ALA A 39 -10.99 -14.72 -1.22
C ALA A 39 -11.21 -13.98 -2.56
N LEU A 40 -10.98 -14.66 -3.68
CA LEU A 40 -11.18 -14.09 -5.02
C LEU A 40 -12.62 -13.58 -5.18
N GLY A 41 -12.76 -12.34 -5.65
CA GLY A 41 -14.05 -11.70 -5.86
C GLY A 41 -14.70 -11.11 -4.60
N ALA A 42 -14.08 -11.21 -3.43
CA ALA A 42 -14.56 -10.52 -2.24
C ALA A 42 -14.44 -8.99 -2.42
N ALA A 43 -15.54 -8.28 -2.22
CA ALA A 43 -15.53 -6.82 -2.26
C ALA A 43 -14.75 -6.25 -1.06
N GLY A 44 -13.96 -5.20 -1.29
CA GLY A 44 -13.35 -4.42 -0.21
C GLY A 44 -14.41 -3.89 0.76
N HIS A 45 -14.04 -3.69 2.02
CA HIS A 45 -14.96 -3.24 3.09
C HIS A 45 -16.17 -4.17 3.33
N SER A 46 -16.05 -5.46 2.99
CA SER A 46 -17.11 -6.44 3.22
C SER A 46 -16.78 -7.44 4.32
N TRP A 47 -17.80 -8.11 4.85
CA TRP A 47 -17.63 -9.20 5.82
C TRP A 47 -16.75 -10.34 5.30
N GLY A 48 -16.73 -10.59 3.98
CA GLY A 48 -15.86 -11.62 3.40
C GLY A 48 -14.37 -11.33 3.60
N VAL A 49 -13.99 -10.06 3.59
CA VAL A 49 -12.62 -9.62 3.91
C VAL A 49 -12.31 -9.88 5.39
N THR A 50 -13.22 -9.48 6.29
CA THR A 50 -13.07 -9.73 7.73
C THR A 50 -12.93 -11.22 8.05
N ALA A 51 -13.77 -12.05 7.43
CA ALA A 51 -13.77 -13.49 7.64
C ALA A 51 -12.44 -14.14 7.21
N THR A 52 -11.83 -13.64 6.14
CA THR A 52 -10.60 -14.23 5.57
C THR A 52 -9.31 -13.73 6.21
N GLY A 53 -9.32 -12.56 6.86
CA GLY A 53 -8.13 -11.95 7.45
C GLY A 53 -7.42 -12.82 8.50
N ALA A 54 -8.18 -13.49 9.38
CA ALA A 54 -7.63 -14.37 10.42
C ALA A 54 -7.48 -15.84 9.98
N MET A 55 -7.75 -16.15 8.70
CA MET A 55 -7.63 -17.50 8.16
C MET A 55 -6.22 -17.73 7.58
N SER A 56 -5.94 -18.98 7.19
CA SER A 56 -4.67 -19.34 6.55
C SER A 56 -4.34 -18.50 5.31
N ILE A 57 -5.34 -18.02 4.57
CA ILE A 57 -5.11 -17.16 3.38
C ILE A 57 -4.54 -15.80 3.80
N GLY A 58 -5.14 -15.14 4.79
CA GLY A 58 -4.66 -13.88 5.33
C GLY A 58 -3.23 -13.99 5.87
N HIS A 59 -2.95 -15.01 6.69
CA HIS A 59 -1.61 -15.21 7.24
C HIS A 59 -0.55 -15.52 6.17
N LYS A 60 -0.86 -16.35 5.17
CA LYS A 60 0.08 -16.67 4.10
C LYS A 60 0.34 -15.47 3.18
N GLY A 61 -0.70 -14.72 2.82
CA GLY A 61 -0.57 -13.48 2.06
C GLY A 61 0.27 -12.45 2.81
N MET A 62 -0.04 -12.20 4.08
CA MET A 62 0.73 -11.30 4.95
C MET A 62 2.22 -11.68 5.03
N MET A 63 2.52 -12.97 5.24
CA MET A 63 3.93 -13.43 5.28
C MET A 63 4.64 -13.31 3.93
N HIS A 64 3.91 -13.42 2.82
CA HIS A 64 4.47 -13.18 1.49
C HIS A 64 4.80 -11.70 1.29
N ALA A 65 3.87 -10.79 1.63
CA ALA A 65 4.11 -9.36 1.58
C ALA A 65 5.29 -8.94 2.48
N ALA A 66 5.36 -9.46 3.71
CA ALA A 66 6.45 -9.18 4.64
C ALA A 66 7.82 -9.57 4.08
N LYS A 67 7.91 -10.74 3.42
CA LYS A 67 9.16 -11.17 2.76
C LYS A 67 9.53 -10.26 1.60
N ALA A 68 8.57 -9.89 0.76
CA ALA A 68 8.81 -8.97 -0.35
C ALA A 68 9.36 -7.63 0.17
N MET A 69 8.70 -7.02 1.16
CA MET A 69 9.15 -5.77 1.78
C MET A 69 10.54 -5.89 2.41
N ALA A 70 10.80 -6.99 3.14
CA ALA A 70 12.11 -7.20 3.77
C ALA A 70 13.23 -7.38 2.76
N ILE A 71 13.01 -8.11 1.67
CA ILE A 71 13.98 -8.29 0.59
C ILE A 71 14.24 -6.95 -0.12
N THR A 72 13.17 -6.19 -0.45
CA THR A 72 13.32 -4.86 -1.06
C THR A 72 14.12 -3.92 -0.16
N ALA A 73 13.83 -3.89 1.14
CA ALA A 73 14.58 -3.07 2.10
C ALA A 73 16.04 -3.51 2.21
N ALA A 74 16.31 -4.82 2.27
CA ALA A 74 17.68 -5.34 2.30
C ALA A 74 18.46 -4.95 1.03
N GLN A 75 17.84 -5.06 -0.14
CA GLN A 75 18.47 -4.64 -1.40
C GLN A 75 18.80 -3.14 -1.41
N LEU A 76 17.91 -2.28 -0.91
CA LEU A 76 18.17 -0.84 -0.81
C LEU A 76 19.28 -0.49 0.18
N VAL A 77 19.47 -1.30 1.22
CA VAL A 77 20.55 -1.14 2.20
C VAL A 77 21.89 -1.60 1.61
N ASP A 78 21.89 -2.74 0.92
CA ASP A 78 23.11 -3.37 0.38
C ASP A 78 23.59 -2.73 -0.93
N ASP A 79 22.71 -2.08 -1.69
CA ASP A 79 23.00 -1.44 -2.98
C ASP A 79 22.74 0.09 -2.93
N PRO A 80 23.79 0.90 -2.66
CA PRO A 80 23.68 2.36 -2.66
C PRO A 80 23.30 2.96 -4.02
N GLU A 81 23.63 2.30 -5.14
CA GLU A 81 23.27 2.78 -6.47
C GLU A 81 21.76 2.62 -6.71
N LEU A 82 21.18 1.50 -6.27
CA LEU A 82 19.74 1.29 -6.31
C LEU A 82 18.99 2.32 -5.47
N LEU A 83 19.48 2.60 -4.26
CA LEU A 83 18.91 3.64 -3.41
C LEU A 83 18.98 5.02 -4.06
N GLN A 84 20.09 5.35 -4.72
CA GLN A 84 20.23 6.62 -5.43
C GLN A 84 19.24 6.73 -6.59
N LYS A 85 19.09 5.65 -7.39
CA LYS A 85 18.10 5.61 -8.49
C LYS A 85 16.68 5.86 -8.00
N ALA A 86 16.28 5.26 -6.88
CA ALA A 86 14.96 5.48 -6.28
C ALA A 86 14.74 6.95 -5.86
N LYS A 87 15.79 7.61 -5.33
CA LYS A 87 15.75 9.03 -4.99
C LYS A 87 15.67 9.92 -6.23
N ASP A 88 16.44 9.61 -7.27
CA ASP A 88 16.44 10.38 -8.52
C ASP A 88 15.09 10.29 -9.23
N GLU A 89 14.48 9.11 -9.27
CA GLU A 89 13.12 8.91 -9.79
C GLU A 89 12.09 9.71 -8.98
N PHE A 90 12.19 9.68 -7.66
CA PHE A 90 11.33 10.48 -6.78
C PHE A 90 11.47 11.99 -7.02
N THR A 91 12.70 12.52 -7.11
CA THR A 91 12.93 13.94 -7.42
C THR A 91 12.39 14.30 -8.81
N THR A 92 12.55 13.42 -9.79
CA THR A 92 12.06 13.64 -11.16
C THR A 92 10.53 13.65 -11.21
N SER A 93 9.88 12.69 -10.54
CA SER A 93 8.41 12.54 -10.55
C SER A 93 7.69 13.63 -9.76
N THR A 94 8.34 14.17 -8.71
CA THR A 94 7.79 15.30 -7.95
C THR A 94 8.07 16.65 -8.60
N ASP A 95 9.02 16.73 -9.55
CA ASP A 95 9.40 17.97 -10.26
C ASP A 95 9.68 19.16 -9.31
N GLY A 96 10.26 18.87 -8.15
CA GLY A 96 10.53 19.87 -7.11
C GLY A 96 9.28 20.42 -6.42
N TYR A 97 8.09 19.88 -6.68
CA TYR A 97 6.87 20.22 -5.96
C TYR A 97 7.00 19.83 -4.48
N THR A 98 6.84 20.82 -3.60
CA THR A 98 6.76 20.60 -2.16
C THR A 98 5.30 20.43 -1.79
N TYR A 99 4.96 19.25 -1.27
CA TYR A 99 3.61 18.94 -0.84
C TYR A 99 3.24 19.73 0.43
N GLU A 100 2.07 20.37 0.38
CA GLU A 100 1.43 21.05 1.50
C GLU A 100 0.18 20.26 1.91
N ALA A 101 0.10 19.85 3.17
CA ALA A 101 -1.04 19.09 3.66
C ALA A 101 -2.34 19.92 3.53
N PRO A 102 -3.42 19.35 2.97
CA PRO A 102 -4.68 20.06 2.80
C PRO A 102 -5.41 20.30 4.13
N ILE A 103 -5.03 19.55 5.17
CA ILE A 103 -5.58 19.69 6.52
C ILE A 103 -4.72 20.72 7.28
N PRO A 104 -5.30 21.85 7.74
CA PRO A 104 -4.56 22.85 8.48
C PRO A 104 -3.92 22.30 9.76
N GLU A 105 -2.75 22.83 10.09
CA GLU A 105 -2.09 22.55 11.36
C GLU A 105 -3.02 22.84 12.55
N GLY A 106 -3.06 21.93 13.53
CA GLY A 106 -3.94 22.04 14.70
C GLY A 106 -5.40 21.62 14.46
N THR A 107 -5.74 21.06 13.30
CA THR A 107 -7.06 20.45 13.10
C THR A 107 -7.26 19.27 14.05
N GLU A 108 -8.30 19.33 14.89
CA GLU A 108 -8.70 18.22 15.76
C GLU A 108 -9.75 17.33 15.07
N PRO A 109 -9.73 16.00 15.31
CA PRO A 109 -10.79 15.12 14.86
C PRO A 109 -12.15 15.53 15.46
N PRO A 110 -13.26 15.37 14.72
CA PRO A 110 -14.58 15.64 15.27
C PRO A 110 -14.83 14.76 16.50
N LYS A 111 -15.31 15.38 17.60
CA LYS A 111 -15.67 14.64 18.81
C LYS A 111 -16.79 13.65 18.48
N PRO A 112 -16.69 12.37 18.89
CA PRO A 112 -17.71 11.38 18.58
C PRO A 112 -19.06 11.83 19.15
N HIS A 113 -20.09 11.82 18.32
CA HIS A 113 -21.46 11.99 18.78
C HIS A 113 -21.90 10.72 19.50
N ILE A 114 -21.65 10.66 20.82
CA ILE A 114 -22.19 9.60 21.66
C ILE A 114 -23.70 9.85 21.75
N ARG A 115 -24.50 9.08 21.00
CA ARG A 115 -25.95 9.06 21.19
C ARG A 115 -26.21 8.35 22.52
N SER A 116 -26.73 9.11 23.49
CA SER A 116 -27.28 8.61 24.76
C SER A 116 -28.53 7.75 24.53
#